data_AF-A0A800AG48-F1
#
_entry.id   AF-A0A800AG48-F1
#
_cell.length_a   1.000
_cell.length_b   1.000
_cell.length_c   1.000
_cell.angle_alpha   90.00
_cell.angle_beta   90.00
_cell.angle_gamma   90.00
#
_symmetry.space_group_name_H-M   'P 1'
#
loop_
_entity.id
_entity.type
_entity.pdbx_description
1 polymer ?
#
loop_
_entity_poly.entity_id
_entity_poly.type
_entity_poly.pdbx_seq_one_letter_code
_entity_poly.pdbx_strand_id
1 'polypeptide(L)' 'MPNRLTLKQVEQQVAQLPPQEQLKLVAYVAGQLSATLLAAPAKTIEEKTRRMRLTEVDAWLAECDAVAEEIE' A
#
# COMPACT_ATOMS: atom_id res chain seq x y z
N MET A 1 -11.02 28.20 2.80
CA MET A 1 -12.38 27.66 2.60
C MET A 1 -12.23 26.29 1.94
N PRO A 2 -12.45 25.15 2.63
CA PRO A 2 -12.41 23.86 1.95
C PRO A 2 -13.68 23.75 1.11
N ASN A 3 -13.55 23.91 -0.21
CA ASN A 3 -14.63 23.67 -1.17
C ASN A 3 -15.00 22.18 -1.10
N ARG A 4 -15.87 21.83 -0.15
CA ARG A 4 -16.45 20.49 -0.01
C ARG A 4 -17.49 20.30 -1.10
N LEU A 5 -17.02 19.93 -2.30
CA LEU A 5 -17.89 19.39 -3.32
C LEU A 5 -18.37 18.01 -2.86
N THR A 6 -19.68 17.81 -2.89
CA THR A 6 -20.27 16.50 -2.60
C THR A 6 -20.12 15.59 -3.83
N LEU A 7 -20.01 14.29 -3.61
CA LEU A 7 -19.94 13.30 -4.71
C LEU A 7 -21.08 13.46 -5.72
N LYS A 8 -22.30 13.76 -5.23
CA LYS A 8 -23.47 14.01 -6.09
C LYS A 8 -23.30 15.22 -7.03
N GLN A 9 -22.62 16.27 -6.59
CA GLN A 9 -22.36 17.44 -7.43
C GLN A 9 -21.33 17.13 -8.51
N VAL A 10 -20.33 16.29 -8.19
CA VAL A 10 -19.34 15.82 -9.17
C VAL A 10 -20.01 14.92 -10.21
N GLU A 11 -20.89 14.00 -9.79
CA GLU A 11 -21.67 13.15 -10.72
C GLU A 11 -22.51 14.00 -11.68
N GLN A 12 -23.20 15.02 -11.18
CA GLN A 12 -23.98 15.93 -12.03
C GLN A 12 -23.10 16.71 -13.01
N GLN A 13 -21.92 17.15 -12.60
CA GLN A 13 -20.99 17.84 -13.50
C GLN A 13 -20.43 16.90 -14.56
N VAL A 14 -20.07 15.67 -14.19
CA VAL A 14 -19.59 14.66 -15.14
C VAL A 14 -20.67 14.28 -16.14
N ALA A 15 -21.94 14.19 -15.70
CA ALA A 15 -23.07 13.91 -16.58
C ALA A 15 -23.33 14.99 -17.64
N GLN A 16 -22.88 16.23 -17.40
CA GLN A 16 -22.99 17.33 -18.37
C GLN A 16 -21.83 17.38 -19.37
N LEU A 17 -20.77 16.59 -19.16
CA LEU A 17 -19.61 16.56 -20.06
C LEU A 17 -19.85 15.68 -21.29
N PRO A 18 -19.22 16.00 -22.43
CA PRO A 18 -19.19 15.11 -23.58
C PRO A 18 -18.58 13.74 -23.24
N PRO A 19 -19.00 12.64 -23.89
CA PRO A 19 -18.51 11.29 -23.59
C PRO A 19 -16.99 11.14 -23.63
N GLN A 20 -16.32 11.87 -24.53
CA GLN A 20 -14.87 11.85 -24.65
C GLN A 20 -14.17 12.44 -23.43
N GLU A 21 -14.74 13.47 -22.81
CA GLU A 21 -14.19 14.11 -21.62
C GLU A 21 -14.45 13.27 -20.37
N GLN A 22 -15.60 12.59 -20.30
CA GLN A 22 -15.89 11.60 -19.27
C GLN A 22 -14.84 10.47 -19.28
N LEU A 23 -14.50 9.93 -20.45
CA LEU A 23 -13.49 8.89 -20.58
C LEU A 23 -12.08 9.35 -20.14
N LYS A 24 -11.70 10.59 -20.47
CA LYS A 24 -10.44 11.18 -20.01
C LYS A 24 -10.39 11.31 -18.49
N LEU A 25 -11.49 11.74 -17.86
CA LEU A 25 -11.60 11.84 -16.41
C LEU A 25 -11.48 10.46 -15.74
N VAL A 26 -12.16 9.44 -16.29
CA VAL A 26 -12.05 8.07 -15.79
C VAL A 26 -10.60 7.56 -15.88
N ALA A 27 -9.93 7.76 -17.02
CA ALA A 27 -8.53 7.38 -17.18
C ALA A 27 -7.60 8.11 -16.20
N TYR A 28 -7.82 9.42 -15.98
CA TYR A 28 -7.05 10.22 -15.04
C TYR A 28 -7.23 9.74 -13.59
N VAL A 29 -8.47 9.51 -13.17
CA VAL A 29 -8.79 9.02 -11.82
C VAL A 29 -8.27 7.59 -11.62
N ALA A 30 -8.41 6.72 -12.61
CA ALA A 30 -7.86 5.36 -12.56
C ALA A 30 -6.32 5.37 -12.42
N GLY A 31 -5.63 6.26 -13.16
CA GLY A 31 -4.20 6.46 -13.04
C GLY A 31 -3.77 6.97 -11.66
N GLN A 32 -4.47 7.98 -11.13
CA GLN A 32 -4.25 8.53 -9.79
C GLN A 32 -4.45 7.48 -8.68
N LEU A 33 -5.55 6.73 -8.76
CA LEU A 33 -5.85 5.67 -7.80
C LEU A 33 -4.83 4.53 -7.88
N SER A 34 -4.43 4.13 -9.09
CA SER A 34 -3.41 3.11 -9.29
C SER A 34 -2.04 3.56 -8.76
N ALA A 35 -1.64 4.81 -9.02
CA ALA A 35 -0.41 5.38 -8.48
C ALA A 35 -0.45 5.47 -6.95
N THR A 36 -1.58 5.84 -6.36
CA THR A 36 -1.76 5.93 -4.89
C THR A 36 -1.77 4.54 -4.25
N LEU A 37 -2.40 3.54 -4.90
CA LEU A 37 -2.39 2.15 -4.45
C LEU A 37 -1.00 1.51 -4.56
N LEU A 38 -0.24 1.83 -5.60
CA LEU A 38 1.15 1.39 -5.76
C LEU A 38 2.12 2.14 -4.83
N ALA A 39 1.78 3.36 -4.44
CA ALA A 39 2.52 4.15 -3.45
C ALA A 39 2.12 3.84 -2.00
N ALA A 40 1.12 2.98 -1.78
CA ALA A 40 0.80 2.49 -0.44
C ALA A 40 2.02 1.73 0.13
N PRO A 41 2.32 1.86 1.43
CA PRO A 41 3.53 1.33 2.07
C PRO A 41 3.46 -0.20 2.29
N ALA A 42 3.03 -0.96 1.28
CA ALA A 42 3.05 -2.42 1.31
C ALA A 42 4.49 -2.94 1.52
N LYS A 43 5.48 -2.28 0.90
CA LYS A 43 6.91 -2.57 1.12
C LYS A 43 7.31 -2.44 2.59
N THR A 44 6.81 -1.44 3.31
CA THR A 44 7.24 -1.16 4.69
C THR A 44 6.69 -2.19 5.69
N ILE A 45 5.49 -2.72 5.44
CA ILE A 45 4.90 -3.77 6.27
C ILE A 45 5.56 -5.11 5.98
N GLU A 46 5.69 -5.48 4.69
CA GLU A 46 6.28 -6.75 4.28
C GLU A 46 7.76 -6.84 4.67
N GLU A 47 8.51 -5.75 4.53
CA GLU A 47 9.91 -5.68 4.94
C GLU A 47 10.07 -5.73 6.46
N LYS A 48 9.15 -5.10 7.22
CA LYS A 48 9.13 -5.22 8.68
C LYS A 48 8.82 -6.65 9.14
N THR A 49 7.84 -7.30 8.50
CA THR A 49 7.50 -8.71 8.77
C THR A 49 8.65 -9.64 8.42
N ARG A 50 9.32 -9.40 7.28
CA ARG A 50 10.51 -10.15 6.88
C ARG A 50 11.65 -9.99 7.90
N ARG A 51 11.87 -8.77 8.38
CA ARG A 51 12.93 -8.48 9.36
C ARG A 51 12.67 -9.15 10.70
N MET A 52 11.42 -9.12 11.19
CA MET A 52 11.03 -9.85 12.41
C MET A 52 11.31 -11.35 12.31
N ARG A 53 10.94 -11.98 11.19
CA ARG A 53 11.17 -13.41 10.99
C ARG A 53 12.66 -13.77 10.96
N LEU A 54 13.49 -12.93 10.34
CA LEU A 54 14.94 -13.15 10.33
C LEU A 54 15.51 -13.07 11.75
N THR A 55 15.09 -12.08 12.54
CA THR A 55 15.54 -11.94 13.94
C THR A 55 15.09 -13.12 14.81
N GLU A 56 13.89 -13.66 14.59
CA GLU A 56 13.39 -14.84 15.30
C GLU A 56 14.20 -16.10 14.96
N VAL A 57 14.55 -16.28 13.67
CA VAL A 57 15.42 -17.39 13.23
C VAL A 57 16.83 -17.24 13.80
N ASP A 58 17.41 -16.03 13.77
CA ASP A 58 18.75 -15.78 14.32
C ASP A 58 18.80 -16.05 15.83
N ALA A 59 17.74 -15.70 16.58
CA ALA A 59 17.63 -15.99 18.00
C ALA A 59 17.57 -17.50 18.28
N TRP A 60 16.77 -18.23 17.49
CA TRP A 60 16.65 -19.68 17.62
C TRP A 60 17.96 -20.41 17.28
N LEU A 61 18.68 -19.96 16.25
CA LEU A 61 20.00 -20.51 15.93
C LEU A 61 21.01 -20.26 17.05
N ALA A 62 21.01 -19.07 17.65
CA ALA A 62 21.86 -18.77 18.80
C ALA A 62 21.56 -19.65 20.02
N GLU A 63 20.28 -20.00 20.26
CA GLU A 63 19.90 -20.97 21.29
C GLU A 63 20.41 -22.39 20.95
N CYS A 64 20.35 -22.81 19.69
CA CYS A 64 20.92 -24.08 19.26
C CYS A 64 22.44 -24.13 19.41
N ASP A 65 23.14 -23.06 19.06
CA ASP A 65 24.59 -22.94 19.20
C ASP A 65 25.00 -23.00 20.69
N ALA A 66 24.26 -22.31 21.57
CA ALA A 66 24.51 -22.36 23.01
C ALA A 66 24.36 -23.78 23.59
N VAL A 67 23.35 -24.52 23.15
CA VAL A 67 23.15 -25.93 23.57
C VAL A 67 24.25 -26.84 23.00
N ALA A 68 24.72 -26.58 21.78
CA ALA A 68 25.80 -27.35 21.17
C ALA A 68 27.11 -27.19 21.96
N GLU A 69 27.43 -25.97 22.41
CA GLU A 69 28.60 -25.66 23.24
C GLU A 69 28.49 -26.23 24.67
N GLU A 70 27.29 -26.51 25.18
CA GLU A 70 27.09 -27.15 26.49
C GLU A 70 27.25 -28.68 26.48
N ILE A 71 27.26 -29.30 25.28
CA ILE A 71 27.32 -30.76 25.10
C ILE A 71 28.74 -31.23 24.73
N GLU A 72 29.68 -30.31 24.47
CA GLU A 72 31.12 -30.57 24.24
C GLU A 72 31.94 -30.57 25.55
#